data_AF-A0A2N4TXT7-F1
#
_entry.id   AF-A0A2N4TXT7-F1
#
_cell.length_a   1.000
_cell.length_b   1.000
_cell.length_c   1.000
_cell.angle_alpha   90.00
_cell.angle_beta   90.00
_cell.angle_gamma   90.00
#
_symmetry.space_group_name_H-M   'P 1'
#
loop_
_entity.id
_entity.type
_entity.pdbx_description
1 polymer ?
#
loop_
_entity_poly.entity_id
_entity_poly.type
_entity_poly.pdbx_seq_one_letter_code
_entity_poly.pdbx_strand_id
1 'polypeptide(L)'
;MKKHPAPKVGDTVVLNDNGLAQVFGRSLGLSHMKTLRMKVTQVDKTSLTFPEPTFAVEVDDPEINQYLIDHRCFDIVESTK
;
A
#
# COMPACT_ATOMS: atom_id res chain seq x y z
N MET A 1 -3.40 -14.68 -12.75
CA MET A 1 -2.54 -13.57 -12.29
C MET A 1 -1.92 -13.96 -10.96
N LYS A 2 -0.62 -13.68 -10.71
CA LYS A 2 -0.04 -13.88 -9.38
C LYS A 2 -0.69 -12.89 -8.40
N LYS A 3 -1.10 -13.36 -7.22
CA LYS A 3 -1.69 -12.49 -6.18
C LYS A 3 -0.63 -11.50 -5.69
N HIS A 4 -0.98 -10.22 -5.58
CA HIS A 4 -0.10 -9.23 -4.94
C HIS A 4 0.09 -9.63 -3.46
N PRO A 5 1.33 -9.67 -2.94
CA PRO A 5 1.53 -9.99 -1.53
C PRO A 5 0.84 -8.95 -0.64
N ALA A 6 0.18 -9.42 0.42
CA ALA A 6 -0.36 -8.56 1.46
C ALA A 6 0.71 -8.32 2.54
N PRO A 7 1.00 -7.07 2.91
CA PRO A 7 1.97 -6.76 3.95
C PRO A 7 1.47 -7.20 5.33
N LYS A 8 2.35 -7.14 6.31
CA LYS A 8 2.07 -7.38 7.73
C LYS A 8 2.43 -6.13 8.54
N VAL A 9 1.84 -6.01 9.72
CA VAL A 9 2.20 -4.95 10.68
C VAL A 9 3.70 -4.99 10.95
N GLY A 10 4.34 -3.83 10.86
CA GLY A 10 5.79 -3.66 10.99
C GLY A 10 6.57 -3.74 9.68
N ASP A 11 5.98 -4.24 8.59
CA ASP A 11 6.63 -4.20 7.27
C ASP A 11 6.81 -2.75 6.82
N THR A 12 7.91 -2.51 6.09
CA THR A 12 8.13 -1.24 5.40
C THR A 12 7.58 -1.34 3.99
N VAL A 13 6.80 -0.36 3.58
CA VAL A 13 6.14 -0.31 2.28
C VAL A 13 6.38 1.02 1.59
N VAL A 14 6.21 1.05 0.26
CA VAL A 14 6.19 2.26 -0.58
C VAL A 14 4.99 2.19 -1.51
N LEU A 15 4.48 3.34 -1.96
CA LEU A 15 3.43 3.35 -3.00
C LEU A 15 3.99 2.81 -4.32
N ASN A 16 3.23 1.92 -4.96
CA ASN A 16 3.48 1.47 -6.33
C ASN A 16 2.64 2.29 -7.33
N ASP A 17 2.63 1.91 -8.61
CA ASP A 17 1.86 2.65 -9.62
C ASP A 17 0.35 2.67 -9.35
N ASN A 18 -0.21 1.60 -8.78
CA ASN A 18 -1.62 1.57 -8.41
C ASN A 18 -1.90 2.52 -7.25
N GLY A 19 -1.02 2.53 -6.24
CA GLY A 19 -1.12 3.46 -5.12
C GLY A 19 -1.03 4.92 -5.56
N LEU A 20 -0.07 5.24 -6.43
CA LEU A 20 0.05 6.59 -6.99
C LEU A 20 -1.20 6.99 -7.80
N ALA A 21 -1.73 6.08 -8.62
CA ALA A 21 -2.95 6.35 -9.37
C ALA A 21 -4.17 6.56 -8.46
N GLN A 22 -4.28 5.82 -7.37
CA GLN A 22 -5.40 5.93 -6.43
C GLN A 22 -5.33 7.19 -5.56
N VAL A 23 -4.13 7.58 -5.13
CA VAL A 23 -3.91 8.76 -4.28
C VAL A 23 -3.91 10.06 -5.10
N PHE A 24 -3.24 10.06 -6.27
CA PHE A 24 -2.97 11.27 -7.05
C PHE A 24 -3.65 11.32 -8.43
N GLY A 25 -4.43 10.30 -8.80
CA GLY A 25 -5.12 10.21 -10.09
C GLY A 25 -4.24 9.89 -11.30
N ARG A 26 -2.91 9.80 -11.11
CA ARG A 26 -1.91 9.47 -12.15
C ARG A 26 -0.63 8.94 -11.53
N SER A 27 0.16 8.19 -12.31
CA SER A 27 1.50 7.71 -11.91
C SER A 27 2.65 8.42 -12.64
N LEU A 28 2.40 8.94 -13.85
CA LEU A 28 3.43 9.58 -14.67
C LEU A 28 3.96 10.87 -14.02
N GLY A 29 5.28 10.96 -13.85
CA GLY A 29 5.95 12.10 -13.20
C GLY A 29 6.06 12.00 -11.68
N LEU A 30 5.48 10.97 -11.05
CA LEU A 30 5.49 10.75 -9.61
C LEU A 30 6.43 9.62 -9.17
N SER A 31 7.40 9.23 -10.00
CA SER A 31 8.34 8.14 -9.69
C SER A 31 9.11 8.38 -8.38
N HIS A 32 9.43 9.63 -8.06
CA HIS A 32 10.08 10.02 -6.81
C HIS A 32 9.23 9.71 -5.57
N MET A 33 7.89 9.72 -5.68
CA MET A 33 6.98 9.40 -4.58
C MET A 33 7.01 7.93 -4.19
N LYS A 34 7.51 7.04 -5.07
CA LYS A 34 7.73 5.61 -4.76
C LYS A 34 8.89 5.36 -3.79
N THR A 35 9.53 6.42 -3.30
CA THR A 35 10.65 6.33 -2.35
C THR A 35 10.22 6.62 -0.90
N LEU A 36 9.00 7.13 -0.70
CA LEU A 36 8.45 7.39 0.64
C LEU A 36 8.18 6.05 1.33
N ARG A 37 9.07 5.72 2.28
CA ARG A 37 8.98 4.50 3.08
C ARG A 37 8.09 4.75 4.27
N MET A 38 7.09 3.90 4.41
CA MET A 38 6.12 3.95 5.51
C MET A 38 6.08 2.60 6.19
N LYS A 39 5.77 2.57 7.49
CA LYS A 39 5.56 1.32 8.23
C LYS A 39 4.09 1.00 8.32
N VAL A 40 3.75 -0.25 8.06
CA VAL A 40 2.39 -0.75 8.22
C VAL A 40 2.03 -0.83 9.71
N THR A 41 0.96 -0.14 10.09
CA THR A 41 0.44 -0.09 11.46
C THR A 41 -0.73 -1.05 11.64
N GLN A 42 -1.56 -1.25 10.61
CA GLN A 42 -2.71 -2.14 10.64
C GLN A 42 -2.99 -2.74 9.25
N VAL A 43 -3.54 -3.96 9.22
CA VAL A 43 -4.04 -4.61 8.00
C VAL A 43 -5.40 -5.23 8.31
N ASP A 44 -6.45 -4.75 7.66
CA ASP A 44 -7.78 -5.33 7.80
C ASP A 44 -7.93 -6.58 6.92
N LYS A 45 -7.93 -7.74 7.58
CA LYS A 45 -8.14 -9.05 6.94
C LYS A 45 -9.56 -9.60 7.16
N THR A 46 -10.39 -8.85 7.85
CA THR A 46 -11.70 -9.30 8.32
C THR A 46 -12.83 -8.80 7.43
N SER A 47 -12.66 -7.64 6.82
CA SER A 47 -13.63 -7.11 5.87
C SER A 47 -13.77 -7.99 4.63
N LEU A 48 -15.02 -8.19 4.21
CA LEU A 48 -15.35 -8.93 3.00
C LEU A 48 -15.07 -8.05 1.77
N THR A 49 -14.34 -8.60 0.81
CA THR A 49 -13.96 -7.92 -0.43
C THR A 49 -14.31 -8.76 -1.64
N PHE A 50 -14.80 -8.12 -2.70
CA PHE A 50 -15.32 -8.76 -3.92
C PHE A 50 -14.83 -8.00 -5.16
N PRO A 51 -14.53 -8.67 -6.29
CA PRO A 51 -14.61 -10.12 -6.54
C PRO A 51 -13.41 -10.91 -6.00
N GLU A 52 -12.33 -10.22 -5.64
CA GLU A 52 -11.12 -10.83 -5.12
C GLU A 52 -10.79 -10.24 -3.75
N PRO A 53 -10.07 -10.98 -2.88
CA PRO A 53 -9.59 -10.44 -1.63
C PRO A 53 -8.71 -9.19 -1.84
N THR A 54 -9.13 -8.10 -1.21
CA THR A 54 -8.34 -6.92 -0.90
C THR A 54 -8.33 -6.67 0.60
N PHE A 55 -7.25 -6.06 1.08
CA PHE A 55 -7.04 -5.80 2.50
C PHE A 55 -6.70 -4.32 2.66
N ALA A 56 -7.51 -3.58 3.41
CA ALA A 56 -7.19 -2.19 3.73
C ALA A 56 -5.91 -2.16 4.58
N VAL A 57 -5.02 -1.21 4.29
CA VAL A 57 -3.73 -1.08 4.97
C VAL A 57 -3.62 0.32 5.54
N GLU A 58 -3.32 0.40 6.84
CA GLU A 58 -2.92 1.64 7.49
C GLU A 58 -1.39 1.66 7.66
N VAL A 59 -0.82 2.85 7.53
CA VAL A 59 0.60 3.12 7.68
C VAL A 59 0.85 4.20 8.74
N ASP A 60 2.11 4.44 9.08
CA ASP A 60 2.54 5.50 10.01
C ASP A 60 2.49 6.92 9.43
N ASP A 61 2.07 7.06 8.16
CA ASP A 61 1.78 8.34 7.51
C ASP A 61 0.26 8.66 7.58
N PRO A 62 -0.16 9.67 8.37
CA PRO A 62 -1.56 10.01 8.52
C PRO A 62 -2.18 10.64 7.27
N GLU A 63 -1.40 11.22 6.35
CA GLU A 63 -1.93 11.76 5.09
C GLU A 63 -2.31 10.60 4.16
N ILE A 64 -1.48 9.57 4.07
CA ILE A 64 -1.76 8.38 3.25
C ILE A 64 -2.97 7.60 3.76
N ASN A 65 -3.17 7.53 5.08
CA ASN A 65 -4.32 6.84 5.66
C ASN A 65 -5.68 7.48 5.29
N GLN A 66 -5.72 8.76 4.92
CA GLN A 66 -6.97 9.43 4.50
C GLN A 66 -7.53 8.87 3.19
N TYR A 67 -6.71 8.20 2.39
CA TYR A 67 -7.10 7.67 1.09
C TYR A 67 -7.71 6.25 1.14
N LEU A 68 -7.70 5.60 2.31
CA LEU A 68 -8.31 4.27 2.54
C LEU A 68 -7.93 3.23 1.46
N ILE A 69 -6.64 3.17 1.14
CA ILE A 69 -6.12 2.33 0.05
C ILE A 69 -5.79 0.91 0.52
N ASP A 70 -5.82 -0.04 -0.42
CA ASP A 70 -5.63 -1.45 -0.12
C ASP A 70 -4.20 -1.94 -0.41
N HIS A 71 -3.88 -3.14 0.05
CA HIS A 71 -2.56 -3.78 -0.10
C HIS A 71 -1.98 -3.81 -1.53
N ARG A 72 -2.81 -3.72 -2.58
CA ARG A 72 -2.36 -3.69 -3.99
C ARG A 72 -1.68 -2.39 -4.38
N CYS A 73 -1.83 -1.35 -3.54
CA CYS A 73 -1.23 -0.03 -3.73
C CYS A 73 0.20 0.07 -3.20
N PHE A 74 0.71 -0.98 -2.55
CA PHE A 74 1.98 -0.94 -1.83
C PHE A 74 2.93 -2.03 -2.26
N ASP A 75 4.20 -1.68 -2.49
CA ASP A 75 5.29 -2.65 -2.60
C ASP A 75 6.00 -2.80 -1.24
N ILE A 76 6.24 -4.04 -0.83
CA ILE A 76 6.99 -4.35 0.40
C ILE A 76 8.49 -4.14 0.12
N VAL A 77 9.12 -3.30 0.91
CA VAL A 77 10.57 -3.07 0.86
C VAL A 77 11.22 -3.96 1.91
N GLU A 78 11.97 -4.97 1.48
CA GLU A 78 12.75 -5.79 2.41
C GLU A 78 13.67 -4.88 3.25
N SER A 79 13.62 -5.05 4.57
CA SER A 79 14.66 -4.50 5.45
C SER A 79 15.97 -5.13 5.01
N THR A 80 16.86 -4.30 4.48
CA THR A 80 18.25 -4.67 4.21
C THR A 80 18.83 -5.10 5.56
N LYS A 81 18.98 -6.41 5.75
CA LYS A 81 19.78 -6.96 6.85
C LYS A 81 21.25 -6.89 6.47
#